data_AF-B8BKC2-F1
#
_entry.id   AF-B8BKC2-F1
#
_cell.length_a   1.000
_cell.length_b   1.000
_cell.length_c   1.000
_cell.angle_alpha   90.00
_cell.angle_beta   90.00
_cell.angle_gamma   90.00
#
_symmetry.space_group_name_H-M   'P 1'
#
loop_
_entity.id
_entity.type
_entity.pdbx_description
1 polymer ?
#
loop_
_entity_poly.entity_id
_entity_poly.type
_entity_poly.pdbx_seq_one_letter_code
_entity_poly.pdbx_strand_id
1 'polypeptide(L)'
;MLPADGRRRRGTASVDADGAELLKLALDGTRPQVEALLARLRPDVVLFDFVTPWVADAARRLGVRSARFSIFPAVSGAYFMAHGRGLYGARPTAEELASAPEGFPPSSPLSTVPTYQAAHFTHIFTSFHGMPSTHDRSVACHNACDALVIRTCHEMEGPTSTTSRRSMASRCSPRGHWCRSHREASWRRGSRRGSPPSRTRPSSSPWTNIE
;
A
#
# COMPACT_ATOMS: atom_id res chain seq x y z
N MET A 1 25.66 39.85 25.57
CA MET A 1 24.35 39.74 24.90
C MET A 1 24.53 38.83 23.69
N LEU A 2 24.32 37.53 23.85
CA LEU A 2 24.38 36.55 22.77
C LEU A 2 23.00 36.44 22.11
N PRO A 3 22.90 36.35 20.78
CA PRO A 3 21.60 36.18 20.14
C PRO A 3 21.07 34.78 20.44
N ALA A 4 19.82 34.71 20.87
CA ALA A 4 19.10 33.45 21.05
C ALA A 4 19.01 32.74 19.70
N ASP A 5 19.65 31.58 19.58
CA ASP A 5 19.52 30.69 18.42
C ASP A 5 18.09 30.14 18.41
N GLY A 6 17.21 30.85 17.72
CA GLY A 6 15.81 30.53 17.50
C GLY A 6 15.65 29.37 16.52
N ARG A 7 16.29 28.22 16.79
CA ARG A 7 16.01 26.96 16.09
C ARG A 7 14.59 26.52 16.42
N ARG A 8 13.61 27.07 15.70
CA ARG A 8 12.31 26.42 15.53
C ARG A 8 12.60 25.00 15.05
N ARG A 9 12.19 24.00 15.85
CA ARG A 9 12.17 22.62 15.40
C ARG A 9 11.23 22.56 14.19
N ARG A 10 11.79 22.55 12.98
CA ARG A 10 11.03 22.29 11.76
C ARG A 10 10.57 20.84 11.84
N GLY A 11 9.27 20.66 12.12
CA GLY A 11 8.63 19.36 11.96
C GLY A 11 8.56 18.99 10.49
N THR A 12 8.30 17.72 10.19
CA THR A 12 8.04 17.26 8.82
C THR A 12 6.85 18.00 8.18
N ALA A 13 5.96 18.58 8.97
CA ALA A 13 4.87 19.44 8.48
C ALA A 13 5.33 20.79 7.86
N SER A 14 6.63 21.14 7.95
CA SER A 14 7.20 22.38 7.39
C SER A 14 8.08 22.16 6.17
N VAL A 15 8.03 20.97 5.57
CA VAL A 15 8.71 20.67 4.30
C VAL A 15 7.83 21.14 3.15
N ASP A 16 8.47 21.71 2.13
CA ASP A 16 7.83 21.99 0.85
C ASP A 16 7.74 20.70 0.01
N ALA A 17 7.20 20.81 -1.21
CA ALA A 17 7.02 19.66 -2.09
C ALA A 17 8.35 18.96 -2.43
N ASP A 18 9.42 19.73 -2.66
CA ASP A 18 10.74 19.14 -2.93
C ASP A 18 11.32 18.45 -1.68
N GLY A 19 11.18 19.09 -0.50
CA GLY A 19 11.55 18.48 0.77
C GLY A 19 10.80 17.18 1.07
N ALA A 20 9.53 17.06 0.64
CA ALA A 20 8.78 15.81 0.74
C ALA A 20 9.37 14.70 -0.15
N GLU A 21 9.90 15.03 -1.32
CA GLU A 21 10.58 14.07 -2.20
C GLU A 21 11.96 13.68 -1.65
N LEU A 22 12.72 14.64 -1.13
CA LEU A 22 14.00 14.38 -0.45
C LEU A 22 13.84 13.51 0.79
N LEU A 23 12.70 13.60 1.50
CA LEU A 23 12.41 12.73 2.63
C LEU A 23 12.34 11.25 2.21
N LYS A 24 11.84 10.95 1.00
CA LYS A 24 11.80 9.56 0.48
C LYS A 24 13.22 9.01 0.28
N LEU A 25 14.13 9.84 -0.25
CA LEU A 25 15.55 9.51 -0.38
C LEU A 25 16.21 9.30 0.97
N ALA A 26 15.98 10.21 1.92
CA ALA A 26 16.52 10.10 3.27
C ALA A 26 16.06 8.78 3.93
N LEU A 27 14.79 8.40 3.76
CA LEU A 27 14.25 7.14 4.25
C LEU A 27 14.89 5.93 3.58
N ASP A 28 15.15 5.96 2.26
CA ASP A 28 15.89 4.89 1.59
C ASP A 28 17.32 4.73 2.15
N GLY A 29 17.96 5.85 2.52
CA GLY A 29 19.26 5.86 3.20
C GLY A 29 19.26 5.20 4.59
N THR A 30 18.10 4.98 5.21
CA THR A 30 17.98 4.28 6.51
C THR A 30 17.93 2.76 6.39
N ARG A 31 17.97 2.23 5.16
CA ARG A 31 17.83 0.79 4.90
C ARG A 31 18.81 -0.09 5.71
N PRO A 32 20.13 0.19 5.78
CA PRO A 32 21.04 -0.63 6.57
C PRO A 32 20.65 -0.72 8.06
N GLN A 33 20.19 0.39 8.64
CA GLN A 33 19.78 0.49 10.03
C GLN A 33 18.50 -0.31 10.28
N VAL A 34 17.51 -0.21 9.38
CA VAL A 34 16.27 -0.98 9.49
C VAL A 34 16.51 -2.48 9.30
N GLU A 35 17.38 -2.88 8.37
CA GLU A 35 17.78 -4.28 8.19
C GLU A 35 18.45 -4.84 9.44
N ALA A 36 19.37 -4.09 10.05
CA ALA A 36 20.00 -4.49 11.32
C ALA A 36 18.98 -4.62 12.47
N LEU A 37 18.01 -3.70 12.54
CA LEU A 37 16.94 -3.76 13.54
C LEU A 37 16.03 -4.97 13.34
N LEU A 38 15.63 -5.28 12.10
CA LEU A 38 14.82 -6.46 11.80
C LEU A 38 15.56 -7.76 12.18
N ALA A 39 16.85 -7.85 11.88
CA ALA A 39 17.67 -9.01 12.24
C ALA A 39 17.83 -9.16 13.75
N ARG A 40 17.99 -8.06 14.48
CA ARG A 40 18.15 -8.06 15.95
C ARG A 40 16.84 -8.35 16.69
N LEU A 41 15.76 -7.67 16.31
CA LEU A 41 14.48 -7.74 17.02
C LEU A 41 13.65 -8.96 16.63
N ARG A 42 13.82 -9.46 15.38
CA ARG A 42 13.06 -10.59 14.80
C ARG A 42 11.56 -10.53 15.10
N PRO A 43 10.87 -9.45 14.70
CA PRO A 43 9.43 -9.33 14.94
C PRO A 43 8.65 -10.39 14.15
N ASP A 44 7.44 -10.73 14.60
CA ASP A 44 6.54 -11.60 13.84
C ASP A 44 6.03 -10.91 12.56
N VAL A 45 5.78 -9.61 12.63
CA VAL A 45 5.28 -8.76 11.54
C VAL A 45 5.95 -7.39 11.58
N VAL A 46 6.34 -6.84 10.43
CA VAL A 46 6.72 -5.44 10.27
C VAL A 46 5.61 -4.65 9.57
N LEU A 47 5.25 -3.50 10.14
CA LEU A 47 4.39 -2.51 9.48
C LEU A 47 5.25 -1.48 8.77
N PHE A 48 4.93 -1.19 7.51
CA PHE A 48 5.70 -0.23 6.71
C PHE A 48 4.81 0.61 5.79
N ASP A 49 5.28 1.79 5.44
CA ASP A 49 4.56 2.75 4.61
C ASP A 49 4.95 2.63 3.13
N PHE A 50 4.18 3.28 2.24
CA PHE A 50 4.47 3.33 0.82
C PHE A 50 5.82 3.93 0.46
N VAL A 51 6.34 4.81 1.31
CA VAL A 51 7.64 5.42 1.05
C VAL A 51 8.76 4.40 1.12
N THR A 52 8.63 3.27 1.81
CA THR A 52 9.73 2.33 2.03
C THR A 52 9.44 0.93 1.46
N PRO A 53 9.31 0.76 0.13
CA PRO A 53 8.98 -0.54 -0.48
C PRO A 53 10.02 -1.63 -0.20
N TRP A 54 11.28 -1.24 0.00
CA TRP A 54 12.40 -2.14 0.31
C TRP A 54 12.26 -2.85 1.67
N VAL A 55 11.40 -2.38 2.58
CA VAL A 55 11.20 -3.00 3.90
C VAL A 55 10.61 -4.40 3.77
N ALA A 56 9.68 -4.60 2.84
CA ALA A 56 9.10 -5.92 2.59
C ALA A 56 10.16 -6.95 2.17
N ASP A 57 11.07 -6.56 1.26
CA ASP A 57 12.16 -7.42 0.82
C ASP A 57 13.18 -7.70 1.93
N ALA A 58 13.49 -6.69 2.74
CA ALA A 58 14.34 -6.85 3.92
C ALA A 58 13.74 -7.87 4.91
N ALA A 59 12.46 -7.73 5.24
CA ALA A 59 11.75 -8.63 6.14
C ALA A 59 11.66 -10.05 5.59
N ARG A 60 11.35 -10.20 4.29
CA ARG A 60 11.24 -11.49 3.60
C ARG A 60 12.52 -12.32 3.68
N ARG A 61 13.69 -11.70 3.54
CA ARG A 61 14.99 -12.39 3.67
C ARG A 61 15.22 -12.99 5.07
N LEU A 62 14.55 -12.45 6.08
CA LEU A 62 14.64 -12.89 7.47
C LEU A 62 13.46 -13.78 7.89
N GLY A 63 12.54 -14.11 6.96
CA GLY A 63 11.33 -14.86 7.26
C GLY A 63 10.28 -14.08 8.08
N VAL A 64 10.42 -12.76 8.18
CA VAL A 64 9.49 -11.86 8.87
C VAL A 64 8.34 -11.51 7.93
N ARG A 65 7.10 -11.55 8.41
CA ARG A 65 5.93 -11.14 7.62
C ARG A 65 5.89 -9.62 7.49
N SER A 66 5.40 -9.12 6.37
CA SER A 66 5.33 -7.68 6.09
C SER A 66 3.90 -7.25 5.83
N ALA A 67 3.48 -6.15 6.45
CA ALA A 67 2.17 -5.58 6.25
C ALA A 67 2.28 -4.10 5.89
N ARG A 68 1.79 -3.74 4.70
CA ARG A 68 1.76 -2.36 4.24
C ARG A 68 0.66 -1.62 5.00
N PHE A 69 1.02 -0.54 5.69
CA PHE A 69 0.06 0.39 6.26
C PHE A 69 -0.20 1.54 5.29
N SER A 70 -1.43 1.68 4.81
CA SER A 70 -1.86 2.79 3.97
C SER A 70 -2.46 3.89 4.82
N ILE A 71 -1.80 5.05 4.82
CA ILE A 71 -2.34 6.29 5.39
C ILE A 71 -3.47 6.88 4.52
N PHE A 72 -3.57 6.46 3.26
CA PHE A 72 -4.61 6.88 2.34
C PHE A 72 -5.87 6.01 2.50
N PRO A 73 -7.07 6.59 2.32
CA PRO A 73 -8.33 5.85 2.35
C PRO A 73 -8.42 4.85 1.19
N ALA A 74 -9.31 3.87 1.30
CA ALA A 74 -9.39 2.78 0.32
C ALA A 74 -9.81 3.32 -1.06
N VAL A 75 -10.66 4.35 -1.09
CA VAL A 75 -11.09 5.05 -2.30
C VAL A 75 -9.93 5.62 -3.10
N SER A 76 -8.87 6.15 -2.45
CA SER A 76 -7.68 6.64 -3.15
C SER A 76 -6.93 5.50 -3.83
N GLY A 77 -6.81 4.35 -3.15
CA GLY A 77 -6.25 3.15 -3.75
C GLY A 77 -7.06 2.67 -4.96
N ALA A 78 -8.39 2.65 -4.86
CA ALA A 78 -9.26 2.29 -5.99
C ALA A 78 -9.16 3.28 -7.16
N TYR A 79 -8.90 4.56 -6.89
CA TYR A 79 -8.83 5.58 -7.92
C TYR A 79 -7.48 5.60 -8.67
N PHE A 80 -6.37 5.48 -7.93
CA PHE A 80 -5.03 5.63 -8.47
C PHE A 80 -4.34 4.31 -8.82
N MET A 81 -4.70 3.21 -8.14
CA MET A 81 -4.00 1.92 -8.27
C MET A 81 -4.80 0.87 -9.04
N ALA A 82 -6.03 1.20 -9.49
CA ALA A 82 -6.88 0.26 -10.21
C ALA A 82 -6.32 -0.08 -11.59
N HIS A 83 -6.46 -1.36 -11.96
CA HIS A 83 -6.05 -1.86 -13.27
C HIS A 83 -6.78 -1.17 -14.43
N GLY A 84 -8.02 -0.69 -14.21
CA GLY A 84 -8.83 0.03 -15.19
C GLY A 84 -8.24 1.38 -15.64
N ARG A 85 -7.14 1.83 -15.05
CA ARG A 85 -6.38 3.00 -15.55
C ARG A 85 -5.49 2.65 -16.76
N GLY A 86 -5.13 1.39 -16.98
CA GLY A 86 -4.21 1.01 -18.07
C GLY A 86 -2.79 1.59 -17.95
N LEU A 87 -2.43 2.18 -16.80
CA LEU A 87 -1.18 2.90 -16.56
C LEU A 87 -0.04 1.94 -16.24
N TYR A 88 0.33 1.10 -17.20
CA TYR A 88 1.59 0.37 -17.14
C TYR A 88 2.68 1.22 -17.79
N GLY A 89 3.37 2.02 -16.98
CA GLY A 89 4.56 2.79 -17.39
C GLY A 89 4.29 4.15 -18.05
N ALA A 90 3.05 4.47 -18.42
CA ALA A 90 2.67 5.80 -18.91
C ALA A 90 2.28 6.73 -17.75
N ARG A 91 2.72 7.99 -17.82
CA ARG A 91 2.29 9.04 -16.89
C ARG A 91 0.98 9.65 -17.39
N PRO A 92 -0.13 9.56 -16.63
CA PRO A 92 -1.41 10.07 -17.08
C PRO A 92 -1.44 11.60 -17.12
N THR A 93 -2.23 12.16 -18.03
CA THR A 93 -2.51 13.61 -18.06
C THR A 93 -3.53 13.99 -16.98
N ALA A 94 -3.67 15.30 -16.72
CA ALA A 94 -4.68 15.79 -15.78
C ALA A 94 -6.10 15.46 -16.26
N GLU A 95 -6.36 15.50 -17.56
CA GLU A 95 -7.65 15.16 -18.17
C GLU A 95 -7.98 13.67 -17.98
N GLU A 96 -7.01 12.79 -18.17
CA GLU A 96 -7.18 11.37 -17.89
C GLU A 96 -7.47 11.13 -16.41
N LEU A 97 -6.77 11.84 -15.51
CA LEU A 97 -6.99 11.76 -14.07
C LEU A 97 -8.29 12.43 -13.58
N ALA A 98 -8.97 13.22 -14.41
CA ALA A 98 -10.24 13.85 -14.08
C ALA A 98 -11.41 12.86 -14.07
N SER A 99 -11.30 11.75 -14.81
CA SER A 99 -12.32 10.69 -14.81
C SER A 99 -11.88 9.53 -13.93
N ALA A 100 -12.81 8.90 -13.21
CA ALA A 100 -12.52 7.69 -12.46
C ALA A 100 -12.15 6.49 -13.36
N PRO A 101 -11.36 5.52 -12.86
CA PRO A 101 -11.06 4.31 -13.63
C PRO A 101 -12.29 3.45 -13.87
N GLU A 102 -12.18 2.57 -14.86
CA GLU A 102 -13.22 1.56 -15.12
C GLU A 102 -13.51 0.71 -13.88
N GLY A 103 -14.80 0.45 -13.60
CA GLY A 103 -15.26 -0.28 -12.43
C GLY A 103 -15.38 0.55 -11.15
N PHE A 104 -15.08 1.86 -11.20
CA PHE A 104 -15.34 2.76 -10.08
C PHE A 104 -16.84 3.07 -9.96
N PRO A 105 -17.41 3.18 -8.74
CA PRO A 105 -18.85 3.41 -8.57
C PRO A 105 -19.29 4.72 -9.24
N PRO A 106 -20.24 4.71 -10.20
CA PRO A 106 -20.68 5.91 -10.91
C PRO A 106 -21.33 6.96 -9.98
N SER A 107 -21.94 6.51 -8.88
CA SER A 107 -22.55 7.38 -7.88
C SER A 107 -21.54 8.02 -6.92
N SER A 108 -20.25 7.70 -7.06
CA SER A 108 -19.21 8.28 -6.20
C SER A 108 -18.99 9.76 -6.55
N PRO A 109 -18.80 10.65 -5.55
CA PRO A 109 -18.40 12.03 -5.79
C PRO A 109 -17.07 12.15 -6.54
N LEU A 110 -16.26 11.09 -6.56
CA LEU A 110 -15.00 11.03 -7.30
C LEU A 110 -15.16 10.43 -8.71
N SER A 111 -16.39 10.16 -9.19
CA SER A 111 -16.59 9.68 -10.57
C SER A 111 -16.02 10.66 -11.60
N THR A 112 -16.08 11.96 -11.29
CA THR A 112 -15.41 13.01 -12.04
C THR A 112 -14.82 14.02 -11.06
N VAL A 113 -13.60 14.45 -11.32
CA VAL A 113 -12.84 15.39 -10.50
C VAL A 113 -12.52 16.63 -11.35
N PRO A 114 -12.68 17.86 -10.84
CA PRO A 114 -12.32 19.05 -11.59
C PRO A 114 -10.86 19.02 -12.06
N THR A 115 -10.59 19.52 -13.28
CA THR A 115 -9.26 19.44 -13.90
C THR A 115 -8.16 20.07 -13.04
N TYR A 116 -8.45 21.16 -12.31
CA TYR A 116 -7.47 21.78 -11.41
C TYR A 116 -7.07 20.86 -10.25
N GLN A 117 -7.99 20.02 -9.74
CA GLN A 117 -7.67 19.02 -8.72
C GLN A 117 -6.93 17.83 -9.35
N ALA A 118 -7.37 17.40 -10.54
CA ALA A 118 -6.72 16.31 -11.27
C ALA A 118 -5.28 16.66 -11.68
N ALA A 119 -4.97 17.93 -11.94
CA ALA A 119 -3.61 18.40 -12.16
C ALA A 119 -2.69 18.11 -10.97
N HIS A 120 -3.19 18.23 -9.73
CA HIS A 120 -2.42 17.85 -8.53
C HIS A 120 -2.16 16.34 -8.44
N PHE A 121 -3.04 15.50 -9.00
CA PHE A 121 -2.84 14.05 -8.99
C PHE A 121 -1.66 13.59 -9.86
N THR A 122 -1.26 14.37 -10.86
CA THR A 122 -0.10 14.06 -11.72
C THR A 122 1.20 13.92 -10.92
N HIS A 123 1.32 14.63 -9.79
CA HIS A 123 2.45 14.52 -8.87
C HIS A 123 2.65 13.08 -8.36
N ILE A 124 1.58 12.31 -8.14
CA ILE A 124 1.65 10.91 -7.68
C ILE A 124 2.39 10.02 -8.68
N PHE A 125 2.27 10.32 -9.98
CA PHE A 125 2.86 9.58 -11.09
C PHE A 125 4.19 10.18 -11.57
N THR A 126 4.64 11.28 -10.96
CA THR A 126 5.87 11.96 -11.35
C THR A 126 7.05 11.42 -10.53
N SER A 127 8.18 11.23 -11.22
CA SER A 127 9.45 10.85 -10.61
C SER A 127 10.26 12.10 -10.31
N PHE A 128 10.86 12.16 -9.13
CA PHE A 128 11.73 13.24 -8.69
C PHE A 128 13.10 12.68 -8.31
N HIS A 129 14.17 13.45 -8.52
CA HIS A 129 15.53 13.06 -8.13
C HIS A 129 15.99 11.69 -8.65
N GLY A 130 15.51 11.27 -9.84
CA GLY A 130 15.81 9.96 -10.42
C GLY A 130 15.15 8.77 -9.71
N MET A 131 14.23 9.01 -8.78
CA MET A 131 13.57 7.98 -7.96
C MET A 131 12.23 7.52 -8.54
N PRO A 132 11.78 6.28 -8.22
CA PRO A 132 10.44 5.82 -8.57
C PRO A 132 9.36 6.78 -8.02
N SER A 133 8.28 6.93 -8.79
CA SER A 133 7.16 7.79 -8.38
C SER A 133 6.44 7.23 -7.14
N THR A 134 5.59 8.05 -6.51
CA THR A 134 4.74 7.59 -5.40
C THR A 134 3.85 6.42 -5.82
N HIS A 135 3.33 6.46 -7.05
CA HIS A 135 2.58 5.36 -7.64
C HIS A 135 3.43 4.08 -7.72
N ASP A 136 4.64 4.16 -8.30
CA ASP A 136 5.52 3.00 -8.48
C ASP A 136 5.91 2.36 -7.14
N ARG A 137 6.28 3.20 -6.15
CA ARG A 137 6.56 2.72 -4.79
C ARG A 137 5.34 2.04 -4.18
N SER A 138 4.15 2.60 -4.39
CA SER A 138 2.91 1.99 -3.91
C SER A 138 2.61 0.66 -4.57
N VAL A 139 2.78 0.53 -5.90
CA VAL A 139 2.62 -0.75 -6.61
C VAL A 139 3.62 -1.77 -6.06
N ALA A 140 4.89 -1.40 -5.91
CA ALA A 140 5.93 -2.28 -5.39
C ALA A 140 5.58 -2.81 -3.99
N CYS A 141 5.09 -1.95 -3.09
CA CYS A 141 4.66 -2.38 -1.77
C CYS A 141 3.48 -3.35 -1.81
N HIS A 142 2.45 -3.09 -2.63
CA HIS A 142 1.27 -3.97 -2.74
C HIS A 142 1.67 -5.36 -3.25
N ASN A 143 2.60 -5.42 -4.19
CA ASN A 143 3.07 -6.69 -4.74
C ASN A 143 3.99 -7.46 -3.77
N ALA A 144 4.71 -6.76 -2.88
CA ALA A 144 5.69 -7.36 -1.98
C ALA A 144 5.15 -7.69 -0.58
N CYS A 145 4.08 -7.03 -0.12
CA CYS A 145 3.54 -7.25 1.23
C CYS A 145 2.74 -8.55 1.38
N ASP A 146 2.76 -9.13 2.58
CA ASP A 146 1.90 -10.28 2.94
C ASP A 146 0.47 -9.86 3.30
N ALA A 147 0.29 -8.61 3.76
CA ALA A 147 -1.02 -8.04 4.03
C ALA A 147 -1.06 -6.52 3.81
N LEU A 148 -2.28 -6.02 3.59
CA LEU A 148 -2.58 -4.61 3.47
C LEU A 148 -3.44 -4.17 4.65
N VAL A 149 -3.02 -3.10 5.33
CA VAL A 149 -3.74 -2.45 6.41
C VAL A 149 -4.13 -1.06 5.92
N ILE A 150 -5.43 -0.78 5.85
CA ILE A 150 -5.95 0.50 5.36
C ILE A 150 -6.76 1.14 6.48
N ARG A 151 -6.50 2.42 6.74
CA ARG A 151 -7.34 3.21 7.64
C ARG A 151 -8.63 3.63 6.91
N THR A 152 -9.62 2.74 6.93
CA THR A 152 -10.92 2.93 6.26
C THR A 152 -12.05 2.31 7.07
N CYS A 153 -13.27 2.82 6.91
CA CYS A 153 -14.50 2.19 7.40
C CYS A 153 -15.59 2.26 6.33
N HIS A 154 -16.54 1.31 6.41
CA HIS A 154 -17.60 1.20 5.41
C HIS A 154 -18.54 2.41 5.44
N GLU A 155 -18.75 2.99 6.62
CA GLU A 155 -19.62 4.13 6.86
C GLU A 155 -19.12 5.40 6.16
N MET A 156 -17.79 5.60 6.07
CA MET A 156 -17.21 6.75 5.38
C MET A 156 -17.09 6.56 3.86
N GLU A 157 -16.83 5.33 3.41
CA GLU A 157 -16.46 5.08 2.01
C GLU A 157 -17.54 4.33 1.20
N GLY A 158 -18.56 3.80 1.87
CA GLY A 158 -19.68 3.11 1.25
C GLY A 158 -19.23 2.04 0.23
N PRO A 159 -19.83 1.99 -0.98
CA PRO A 159 -19.49 1.03 -2.03
C PRO A 159 -18.04 1.07 -2.51
N THR A 160 -17.34 2.21 -2.38
CA THR A 160 -15.95 2.35 -2.86
C THR A 160 -14.98 1.48 -2.05
N SER A 161 -15.27 1.25 -0.77
CA SER A 161 -14.52 0.33 0.08
C SER A 161 -14.51 -1.09 -0.46
N THR A 162 -15.62 -1.54 -1.06
CA THR A 162 -15.76 -2.86 -1.69
C THR A 162 -15.02 -2.93 -3.03
N THR A 163 -15.10 -1.89 -3.86
CA THR A 163 -14.34 -1.81 -5.12
C THR A 163 -12.83 -1.84 -4.86
N SER A 164 -12.36 -1.08 -3.87
CA SER A 164 -10.96 -1.05 -3.46
C SER A 164 -10.47 -2.43 -3.02
N ARG A 165 -11.24 -3.10 -2.16
CA ARG A 165 -10.98 -4.48 -1.73
C ARG A 165 -10.84 -5.46 -2.90
N ARG A 166 -11.73 -5.37 -3.90
CA ARG A 166 -11.68 -6.22 -5.10
C ARG A 166 -10.43 -5.95 -5.94
N SER A 167 -10.13 -4.67 -6.20
CA SER A 167 -8.94 -4.28 -6.99
C SER A 167 -7.61 -4.56 -6.28
N MET A 168 -7.58 -4.59 -4.95
CA MET A 168 -6.38 -4.90 -4.17
C MET A 168 -6.18 -6.41 -3.99
N ALA A 169 -7.28 -7.17 -3.88
CA ALA A 169 -7.24 -8.63 -3.79
C ALA A 169 -6.69 -9.29 -5.06
N SER A 170 -6.84 -8.68 -6.24
CA SER A 170 -6.21 -9.18 -7.47
C SER A 170 -4.68 -9.03 -7.50
N ARG A 171 -4.10 -8.17 -6.64
CA ARG A 171 -2.64 -7.87 -6.62
C ARG A 171 -1.87 -8.57 -5.49
N CYS A 172 -2.51 -8.88 -4.37
CA CYS A 172 -1.85 -9.61 -3.27
C CYS A 172 -1.74 -11.11 -3.61
N SER A 173 -0.54 -11.67 -3.45
CA SER A 173 -0.12 -13.04 -3.79
C SER A 173 -1.11 -14.17 -3.39
N PRO A 174 -1.11 -15.36 -4.05
CA PRO A 174 -2.09 -16.45 -3.88
C PRO A 174 -2.18 -17.10 -2.48
N ARG A 175 -1.46 -16.59 -1.47
CA ARG A 175 -1.29 -17.22 -0.15
C ARG A 175 -2.44 -16.92 0.84
N GLY A 176 -3.54 -16.34 0.38
CA GLY A 176 -4.86 -16.49 1.03
C GLY A 176 -5.03 -15.93 2.45
N HIS A 177 -4.18 -15.02 2.91
CA HIS A 177 -4.31 -14.43 4.24
C HIS A 177 -4.80 -12.98 4.17
N TRP A 178 -6.11 -12.85 4.35
CA TRP A 178 -6.82 -11.58 4.41
C TRP A 178 -6.84 -11.03 5.85
N CYS A 179 -6.63 -9.71 5.99
CA CYS A 179 -6.91 -8.99 7.24
C CYS A 179 -8.32 -8.38 7.12
N ARG A 180 -9.32 -8.95 7.83
CA ARG A 180 -10.63 -8.30 7.96
C ARG A 180 -10.47 -7.06 8.84
N SER A 181 -11.00 -5.94 8.38
CA SER A 181 -11.03 -4.71 9.16
C SER A 181 -11.84 -4.91 10.45
N HIS A 182 -11.22 -4.50 11.56
CA HIS A 182 -11.82 -4.10 12.83
C HIS A 182 -12.47 -5.12 13.77
N ARG A 183 -12.54 -6.43 13.48
CA ARG A 183 -13.05 -7.39 14.48
C ARG A 183 -12.22 -8.61 14.83
N GLU A 184 -11.28 -9.07 14.01
CA GLU A 184 -10.43 -10.20 14.39
C GLU A 184 -9.24 -10.33 13.43
N ALA A 185 -8.07 -9.88 13.86
CA ALA A 185 -6.82 -10.15 13.16
C ALA A 185 -6.21 -11.45 13.72
N SER A 186 -6.76 -12.61 13.34
CA SER A 186 -6.13 -13.89 13.69
C SER A 186 -5.07 -14.25 12.65
N TRP A 187 -3.81 -13.93 12.93
CA TRP A 187 -2.68 -14.43 12.16
C TRP A 187 -2.46 -15.91 12.51
N ARG A 188 -2.79 -16.82 11.59
CA ARG A 188 -2.43 -18.23 11.78
C ARG A 188 -0.90 -18.35 11.76
N ARG A 189 -0.33 -18.80 12.88
CA ARG A 189 1.10 -19.15 13.00
C ARG A 189 1.33 -20.39 12.14
N GLY A 190 2.03 -20.24 11.02
CA GLY A 190 2.44 -21.38 10.21
C GLY A 190 3.66 -22.04 10.85
N SER A 191 3.45 -22.89 11.87
CA SER A 191 4.53 -23.73 12.39
C SER A 191 4.81 -24.86 11.39
N ARG A 192 5.80 -24.69 10.52
CA ARG A 192 6.36 -25.82 9.76
C ARG A 192 7.30 -26.62 10.67
N ARG A 193 6.74 -27.60 11.40
CA ARG A 193 7.43 -28.83 11.80
C ARG A 193 6.43 -29.98 11.74
N GLY A 194 6.69 -31.00 10.91
CA GLY A 194 5.96 -32.25 10.92
C GLY A 194 5.74 -32.92 9.56
N SER A 195 6.73 -33.73 9.15
CA SER A 195 6.64 -35.07 8.49
C SER A 195 6.02 -35.24 7.08
N PRO A 196 6.47 -36.26 6.30
CA PRO A 196 6.21 -36.39 4.87
C PRO A 196 4.83 -37.01 4.56
N PRO A 197 4.30 -36.85 3.33
CA PRO A 197 2.91 -37.16 3.03
C PRO A 197 2.68 -38.66 2.76
N SER A 198 1.73 -39.26 3.47
CA SER A 198 1.07 -40.48 3.01
C SER A 198 0.02 -40.13 1.95
N ARG A 199 0.08 -40.87 0.83
CA ARG A 199 -0.82 -40.76 -0.31
C ARG A 199 -2.23 -41.22 0.06
N THR A 200 -3.25 -40.44 -0.29
CA THR A 200 -4.50 -40.91 -0.91
C THR A 200 -5.20 -39.72 -1.61
N ARG A 201 -5.80 -39.99 -2.78
CA ARG A 201 -6.49 -39.04 -3.68
C ARG A 201 -8.02 -39.34 -3.63
N PRO A 202 -8.89 -38.58 -4.32
CA PRO A 202 -9.91 -37.73 -3.71
C PRO A 202 -11.34 -38.27 -3.89
N SER A 203 -12.32 -37.69 -3.18
CA SER A 203 -13.72 -37.72 -3.62
C SER A 203 -14.34 -36.31 -3.66
N SER A 204 -15.33 -36.22 -4.54
CA SER A 204 -16.04 -35.10 -5.17
C SER A 204 -16.76 -34.07 -4.25
N SER A 205 -16.66 -32.79 -4.65
CA SER A 205 -17.68 -31.72 -4.88
C SER A 205 -19.12 -31.81 -4.28
N PRO A 206 -20.00 -30.78 -4.44
CA PRO A 206 -19.91 -29.32 -4.21
C PRO A 206 -21.19 -28.70 -3.57
N TRP A 207 -21.16 -27.60 -2.80
CA TRP A 207 -22.35 -26.75 -2.48
C TRP A 207 -21.87 -25.34 -2.09
N THR A 208 -22.02 -24.30 -2.93
CA THR A 208 -23.16 -23.37 -3.21
C THR A 208 -23.07 -22.03 -2.46
N ASN A 209 -23.29 -20.98 -3.25
CA ASN A 209 -23.51 -19.59 -2.88
C ASN A 209 -24.75 -19.45 -1.98
N ILE A 210 -24.71 -18.49 -1.04
CA ILE A 210 -25.90 -17.82 -0.51
C ILE A 210 -25.57 -16.32 -0.36
N GLU A 211 -26.35 -15.55 -1.12
CA GLU A 211 -26.84 -14.15 -0.95
C GLU A 211 -25.96 -13.07 -0.29
#